data_AF-A0A7S1M5H6-F1
#
_entry.id   AF-A0A7S1M5H6-F1
#
_cell.length_a   1.000
_cell.length_b   1.000
_cell.length_c   1.000
_cell.angle_alpha   90.00
_cell.angle_beta   90.00
_cell.angle_gamma   90.00
#
_symmetry.space_group_name_H-M   'P 1'
#
loop_
_entity.id
_entity.type
_entity.pdbx_description
1 polymer ?
#
loop_
_entity_poly.entity_id
_entity_poly.type
_entity_poly.pdbx_seq_one_letter_code
_entity_poly.pdbx_strand_id
1 'polypeptide(L)'
;DGPHHVFILGDWGGLVKDGQLTAVSHLNHRWNQSYQFIWPTDQECQFRVRDQMVARAPASKPAYVLNVGDNFYWGGVYDYCGEADFSVLYGNGGSEEYKKEPANQFKQIFEDIYNGPGLDGLTWLGVLGNHDWGGWRFDMAWDQAIGYTWNKDDFNKGRWLTPALYYSVTVHYPTFTVDYYFMDTNVWDALPYGERPPHNICGPHTPSAATCKGAGGPPARADACKEWFEDLWEEQKGWVRKLAAKSKAHWRIAVTHFPPYWGKHDWASLAPECELDAVITGHRHSQNMHGPVDKPGRIWPEDSTNFEMNDFLDPTAWAVCGGGGGITSEHVPDTAGNDDQYGFIDMTLSKEKLTFAMISHGGQVRRTLEQGHYYSHNGLNEVIEQKKHEKDSKGHKKKADDDHTHKSHGDSKAD
;
A
#
# COMPACT_ATOMS: atom_id res chain seq x y z
N ASP A 1 -15.00 23.00 8.75
CA ASP A 1 -13.94 22.46 9.63
C ASP A 1 -13.80 20.94 9.59
N GLY A 2 -14.52 20.23 8.72
CA GLY A 2 -14.69 18.78 8.82
C GLY A 2 -15.85 18.42 9.77
N PRO A 3 -16.14 17.13 9.94
CA PRO A 3 -15.42 16.00 9.37
C PRO A 3 -15.71 15.81 7.87
N HIS A 4 -14.67 15.54 7.09
CA HIS A 4 -14.77 14.99 5.73
C HIS A 4 -14.18 13.58 5.74
N HIS A 5 -14.69 12.68 4.89
CA HIS A 5 -14.24 11.29 4.90
C HIS A 5 -13.61 10.89 3.57
N VAL A 6 -12.69 9.94 3.65
CA VAL A 6 -11.99 9.32 2.54
C VAL A 6 -11.83 7.85 2.85
N PHE A 7 -12.14 6.97 1.91
CA PHE A 7 -11.84 5.55 2.07
C PHE A 7 -10.46 5.24 1.47
N ILE A 8 -9.76 4.29 2.06
CA ILE A 8 -8.45 3.81 1.60
C ILE A 8 -8.55 2.31 1.37
N LEU A 9 -8.06 1.83 0.24
CA LEU A 9 -8.10 0.42 -0.15
C LEU A 9 -6.91 0.07 -1.05
N GLY A 10 -6.31 -1.10 -0.87
CA GLY A 10 -5.25 -1.66 -1.71
C GLY A 10 -5.40 -3.17 -1.83
N ASP A 11 -4.61 -3.77 -2.71
CA ASP A 11 -4.45 -5.21 -2.81
C ASP A 11 -5.82 -5.89 -3.03
N TRP A 12 -6.52 -5.36 -4.03
CA TRP A 12 -7.85 -5.77 -4.44
C TRP A 12 -7.82 -6.28 -5.88
N GLY A 13 -8.93 -6.82 -6.33
CA GLY A 13 -9.10 -7.25 -7.70
C GLY A 13 -8.48 -8.61 -8.01
N GLY A 14 -9.16 -9.64 -7.52
CA GLY A 14 -8.78 -11.03 -7.75
C GLY A 14 -8.96 -11.51 -9.19
N LEU A 15 -9.05 -12.83 -9.38
CA LEU A 15 -9.22 -13.44 -10.69
C LEU A 15 -10.70 -13.62 -11.03
N VAL A 16 -11.05 -13.45 -12.29
CA VAL A 16 -12.32 -13.96 -12.82
C VAL A 16 -12.07 -15.39 -13.29
N LYS A 17 -12.68 -16.36 -12.61
CA LYS A 17 -12.61 -17.77 -12.92
C LYS A 17 -14.00 -18.37 -13.02
N ASP A 18 -14.30 -19.05 -14.12
CA ASP A 18 -15.62 -19.61 -14.43
C ASP A 18 -16.73 -18.54 -14.32
N GLY A 19 -16.41 -17.29 -14.67
CA GLY A 19 -17.31 -16.14 -14.57
C GLY A 19 -17.53 -15.59 -13.15
N GLN A 20 -16.78 -16.09 -12.15
CA GLN A 20 -16.86 -15.63 -10.76
C GLN A 20 -15.55 -14.95 -10.33
N LEU A 21 -15.67 -13.84 -9.61
CA LEU A 21 -14.54 -13.19 -8.96
C LEU A 21 -14.11 -13.99 -7.73
N THR A 22 -12.83 -14.33 -7.63
CA THR A 22 -12.23 -15.03 -6.49
C THR A 22 -10.87 -14.44 -6.17
N ALA A 23 -10.47 -14.49 -4.91
CA ALA A 23 -9.11 -14.12 -4.52
C ALA A 23 -8.07 -15.05 -5.15
N VAL A 24 -6.90 -14.49 -5.44
CA VAL A 24 -5.70 -15.27 -5.72
C VAL A 24 -5.22 -15.97 -4.45
N SER A 25 -4.79 -17.23 -4.57
CA SER A 25 -4.20 -17.97 -3.47
C SER A 25 -2.70 -17.68 -3.34
N HIS A 26 -2.29 -17.12 -2.21
CA HIS A 26 -0.89 -16.86 -1.81
C HIS A 26 -0.64 -17.30 -0.37
N LEU A 27 -0.96 -18.56 -0.09
CA LEU A 27 -1.01 -19.11 1.27
C LEU A 27 0.38 -19.26 1.92
N ASN A 28 1.45 -19.32 1.13
CA ASN A 28 2.85 -19.40 1.57
C ASN A 28 3.29 -18.22 2.45
N HIS A 29 2.60 -17.08 2.41
CA HIS A 29 2.86 -15.94 3.30
C HIS A 29 2.31 -16.13 4.72
N ARG A 30 1.43 -17.13 4.95
CA ARG A 30 0.87 -17.43 6.28
C ARG A 30 1.89 -18.12 7.17
N TRP A 31 2.76 -17.31 7.78
CA TRP A 31 3.80 -17.75 8.69
C TRP A 31 3.22 -18.65 9.81
N ASN A 32 3.88 -19.77 10.07
CA ASN A 32 3.60 -20.68 11.18
C ASN A 32 2.16 -21.22 11.29
N GLN A 33 1.37 -21.14 10.23
CA GLN A 33 0.03 -21.70 10.15
C GLN A 33 -0.06 -22.65 8.96
N SER A 34 -1.00 -23.58 8.99
CA SER A 34 -1.13 -24.76 8.13
C SER A 34 -1.38 -24.49 6.63
N TYR A 35 -1.02 -23.30 6.11
CA TYR A 35 -1.27 -22.82 4.75
C TYR A 35 -2.73 -23.08 4.33
N GLN A 36 -3.66 -22.93 5.28
CA GLN A 36 -5.07 -23.28 5.08
C GLN A 36 -5.82 -22.13 4.42
N PHE A 37 -6.60 -22.46 3.40
CA PHE A 37 -7.61 -21.58 2.83
C PHE A 37 -8.90 -21.64 3.67
N ILE A 38 -9.46 -20.49 4.02
CA ILE A 38 -10.63 -20.36 4.88
C ILE A 38 -11.86 -20.06 4.03
N TRP A 39 -12.73 -21.05 3.87
CA TRP A 39 -13.99 -20.88 3.15
C TRP A 39 -15.11 -20.33 4.06
N PRO A 40 -15.99 -19.44 3.57
CA PRO A 40 -15.89 -18.73 2.29
C PRO A 40 -15.08 -17.42 2.40
N THR A 41 -14.51 -17.10 3.56
CA THR A 41 -13.84 -15.82 3.83
C THR A 41 -12.77 -15.45 2.80
N ASP A 42 -11.84 -16.36 2.48
CA ASP A 42 -10.79 -16.13 1.49
C ASP A 42 -11.36 -16.10 0.05
N GLN A 43 -12.44 -16.83 -0.24
CA GLN A 43 -13.05 -16.83 -1.57
C GLN A 43 -13.75 -15.50 -1.86
N GLU A 44 -14.46 -14.99 -0.86
CA GLU A 44 -15.34 -13.82 -0.98
C GLU A 44 -14.72 -12.54 -0.42
N CYS A 45 -13.42 -12.52 -0.10
CA CYS A 45 -12.83 -11.44 0.68
C CYS A 45 -13.04 -10.06 0.03
N GLN A 46 -12.88 -9.92 -1.29
CA GLN A 46 -13.17 -8.66 -1.99
C GLN A 46 -14.64 -8.23 -1.84
N PHE A 47 -15.58 -9.16 -1.98
CA PHE A 47 -17.01 -8.87 -1.77
C PHE A 47 -17.31 -8.47 -0.32
N ARG A 48 -16.68 -9.15 0.64
CA ARG A 48 -16.84 -8.85 2.07
C ARG A 48 -16.33 -7.46 2.41
N VAL A 49 -15.17 -7.06 1.88
CA VAL A 49 -14.64 -5.70 2.05
C VAL A 49 -15.56 -4.68 1.39
N ARG A 50 -15.96 -4.91 0.14
CA ARG A 50 -16.91 -4.06 -0.60
C ARG A 50 -18.22 -3.87 0.16
N ASP A 51 -18.79 -4.93 0.72
CA ASP A 51 -20.04 -4.88 1.49
C ASP A 51 -19.90 -3.98 2.72
N GLN A 52 -18.76 -4.03 3.41
CA GLN A 52 -18.50 -3.13 4.55
C GLN A 52 -18.26 -1.68 4.12
N MET A 53 -17.62 -1.44 2.97
CA MET A 53 -17.52 -0.08 2.40
C MET A 53 -18.92 0.49 2.12
N VAL A 54 -19.80 -0.28 1.47
CA VAL A 54 -21.19 0.12 1.20
C VAL A 54 -21.98 0.34 2.49
N ALA A 55 -21.82 -0.53 3.49
CA ALA A 55 -22.50 -0.38 4.78
C ALA A 55 -22.04 0.87 5.55
N ARG A 56 -20.75 1.23 5.44
CA ARG A 56 -20.15 2.37 6.12
C ARG A 56 -20.45 3.70 5.44
N ALA A 57 -20.53 3.71 4.10
CA ALA A 57 -20.62 4.93 3.30
C ALA A 57 -21.80 5.87 3.65
N PRO A 58 -23.02 5.41 4.00
CA PRO A 58 -24.11 6.30 4.41
C PRO A 58 -23.79 7.16 5.65
N ALA A 59 -23.00 6.61 6.58
CA ALA A 59 -22.60 7.30 7.80
C ALA A 59 -21.39 8.22 7.55
N SER A 60 -20.34 7.70 6.90
CA SER A 60 -19.09 8.43 6.68
C SER A 60 -19.18 9.44 5.53
N LYS A 61 -19.97 9.16 4.49
CA LYS A 61 -20.10 9.98 3.27
C LYS A 61 -18.72 10.32 2.67
N PRO A 62 -17.92 9.32 2.29
CA PRO A 62 -16.60 9.55 1.72
C PRO A 62 -16.68 10.42 0.46
N ALA A 63 -15.72 11.31 0.28
CA ALA A 63 -15.63 12.20 -0.88
C ALA A 63 -14.92 11.55 -2.07
N TYR A 64 -14.01 10.62 -1.80
CA TYR A 64 -13.23 9.86 -2.79
C TYR A 64 -12.61 8.63 -2.10
N VAL A 65 -11.97 7.78 -2.91
CA VAL A 65 -11.19 6.63 -2.49
C VAL A 65 -9.72 6.86 -2.82
N LEU A 66 -8.83 6.61 -1.87
CA LEU A 66 -7.40 6.46 -2.11
C LEU A 66 -7.12 4.98 -2.38
N ASN A 67 -6.63 4.71 -3.57
CA ASN A 67 -6.30 3.38 -4.04
C ASN A 67 -4.78 3.17 -3.98
N VAL A 68 -4.31 2.26 -3.13
CA VAL A 68 -2.88 2.09 -2.82
C VAL A 68 -2.20 1.00 -3.67
N GLY A 69 -2.77 0.63 -4.81
CA GLY A 69 -2.16 -0.25 -5.80
C GLY A 69 -2.44 -1.73 -5.57
N ASP A 70 -1.89 -2.55 -6.46
CA ASP A 70 -2.26 -3.95 -6.69
C ASP A 70 -3.76 -4.06 -6.97
N ASN A 71 -4.15 -3.52 -8.11
CA ASN A 71 -5.54 -3.38 -8.53
C ASN A 71 -6.06 -4.63 -9.24
N PHE A 72 -5.16 -5.37 -9.89
CA PHE A 72 -5.48 -6.55 -10.67
C PHE A 72 -4.43 -7.64 -10.48
N TYR A 73 -4.81 -8.68 -9.75
CA TYR A 73 -3.99 -9.87 -9.57
C TYR A 73 -4.15 -10.86 -10.74
N TRP A 74 -3.17 -11.73 -11.02
CA TRP A 74 -1.82 -11.74 -10.44
C TRP A 74 -0.88 -10.77 -11.17
N GLY A 75 -1.11 -10.51 -12.45
CA GLY A 75 -0.15 -9.82 -13.33
C GLY A 75 -0.73 -8.62 -14.04
N GLY A 76 -1.58 -7.85 -13.37
CA GLY A 76 -2.10 -6.60 -13.90
C GLY A 76 -3.21 -6.82 -14.94
N VAL A 77 -3.38 -5.82 -15.82
CA VAL A 77 -4.29 -5.92 -16.95
C VAL A 77 -3.80 -7.04 -17.89
N TYR A 78 -4.70 -7.91 -18.35
CA TYR A 78 -4.40 -9.07 -19.20
C TYR A 78 -4.07 -8.67 -20.64
N ASP A 79 -3.03 -7.85 -20.77
CA ASP A 79 -2.41 -7.46 -22.02
C ASP A 79 -0.94 -7.09 -21.76
N TYR A 80 -0.25 -6.61 -22.79
CA TYR A 80 1.13 -6.16 -22.69
C TYR A 80 1.25 -4.66 -22.89
N CYS A 81 2.29 -4.07 -22.30
CA CYS A 81 2.61 -2.66 -22.44
C CYS A 81 2.97 -2.27 -23.88
N GLY A 82 2.98 -0.96 -24.14
CA GLY A 82 3.47 -0.39 -25.40
C GLY A 82 2.39 -0.21 -26.47
N GLU A 83 1.12 -0.16 -26.06
CA GLU A 83 0.01 0.18 -26.95
C GLU A 83 0.14 1.63 -27.45
N ALA A 84 -0.22 1.88 -28.72
CA ALA A 84 -0.11 3.22 -29.30
C ALA A 84 -1.13 4.19 -28.70
N ASP A 85 -2.34 3.69 -28.44
CA ASP A 85 -3.38 4.35 -27.64
C ASP A 85 -3.65 3.53 -26.39
N PHE A 86 -2.86 3.77 -25.35
CA PHE A 86 -2.95 3.05 -24.08
C PHE A 86 -4.31 3.24 -23.35
N SER A 87 -5.22 4.10 -23.84
CA SER A 87 -6.61 4.18 -23.33
C SER A 87 -7.53 3.08 -23.87
N VAL A 88 -7.10 2.38 -24.93
CA VAL A 88 -7.78 1.21 -25.49
C VAL A 88 -7.31 -0.03 -24.74
N LEU A 89 -8.24 -0.69 -24.05
CA LEU A 89 -7.95 -1.92 -23.32
C LEU A 89 -7.75 -3.09 -24.30
N TYR A 90 -6.79 -3.95 -23.99
CA TYR A 90 -6.51 -5.17 -24.75
C TYR A 90 -6.09 -4.93 -26.21
N GLY A 91 -5.56 -3.73 -26.51
CA GLY A 91 -5.16 -3.30 -27.86
C GLY A 91 -4.07 -4.17 -28.50
N ASN A 92 -3.19 -4.75 -27.68
CA ASN A 92 -2.10 -5.62 -28.14
C ASN A 92 -2.55 -7.09 -28.34
N GLY A 93 -3.87 -7.36 -28.27
CA GLY A 93 -4.46 -8.67 -28.53
C GLY A 93 -4.57 -9.56 -27.30
N GLY A 94 -4.27 -9.02 -26.11
CA GLY A 94 -4.42 -9.69 -24.82
C GLY A 94 -3.27 -10.64 -24.48
N SER A 95 -3.07 -10.82 -23.17
CA SER A 95 -2.06 -11.74 -22.64
C SER A 95 -2.45 -13.20 -22.84
N GLU A 96 -1.56 -14.12 -22.49
CA GLU A 96 -1.86 -15.56 -22.50
C GLU A 96 -3.00 -15.93 -21.54
N GLU A 97 -3.16 -15.20 -20.43
CA GLU A 97 -4.27 -15.31 -19.50
C GLU A 97 -5.58 -14.88 -20.16
N TYR A 98 -5.59 -13.72 -20.83
CA TYR A 98 -6.76 -13.24 -21.58
C TYR A 98 -7.23 -14.25 -22.62
N LYS A 99 -6.31 -14.87 -23.37
CA LYS A 99 -6.66 -15.84 -24.41
C LYS A 99 -7.25 -17.13 -23.85
N LYS A 100 -6.87 -17.53 -22.64
CA LYS A 100 -7.40 -18.73 -21.96
C LYS A 100 -8.78 -18.46 -21.38
N GLU A 101 -8.94 -17.33 -20.71
CA GLU A 101 -10.17 -16.94 -20.04
C GLU A 101 -10.36 -15.41 -20.17
N PRO A 102 -11.00 -14.95 -21.26
CA PRO A 102 -11.21 -13.52 -21.48
C PRO A 102 -12.04 -12.91 -20.35
N ALA A 103 -11.51 -11.86 -19.75
CA ALA A 103 -12.17 -11.08 -18.71
C ALA A 103 -12.05 -9.59 -19.03
N ASN A 104 -13.12 -8.83 -18.82
CA ASN A 104 -13.05 -7.38 -18.79
C ASN A 104 -12.80 -6.97 -17.34
N GLN A 105 -11.53 -6.85 -16.97
CA GLN A 105 -11.11 -6.68 -15.58
C GLN A 105 -11.67 -5.37 -14.99
N PHE A 106 -11.59 -4.25 -15.71
CA PHE A 106 -12.15 -2.99 -15.25
C PHE A 106 -13.66 -3.09 -15.01
N LYS A 107 -14.41 -3.76 -15.89
CA LYS A 107 -15.84 -3.95 -15.67
C LYS A 107 -16.10 -4.91 -14.50
N GLN A 108 -15.61 -6.14 -14.58
CA GLN A 108 -16.00 -7.26 -13.72
C GLN A 108 -15.39 -7.21 -12.33
N ILE A 109 -14.23 -6.55 -12.18
CA ILE A 109 -13.44 -6.54 -10.94
C ILE A 109 -13.51 -5.17 -10.25
N PHE A 110 -13.75 -4.09 -11.00
CA PHE A 110 -13.83 -2.74 -10.47
C PHE A 110 -15.24 -2.12 -10.56
N GLU A 111 -15.81 -1.95 -11.76
CA GLU A 111 -17.06 -1.20 -11.97
C GLU A 111 -18.31 -1.91 -11.45
N ASP A 112 -18.36 -3.24 -11.59
CA ASP A 112 -19.45 -4.09 -11.12
C ASP A 112 -19.31 -4.45 -9.63
N ILE A 113 -18.12 -4.25 -9.05
CA ILE A 113 -17.84 -4.58 -7.64
C ILE A 113 -18.09 -3.36 -6.76
N TYR A 114 -17.39 -2.25 -7.03
CA TYR A 114 -17.42 -1.05 -6.20
C TYR A 114 -18.47 -0.06 -6.70
N ASN A 115 -19.73 -0.45 -6.53
CA ASN A 115 -20.89 0.39 -6.81
C ASN A 115 -21.88 0.35 -5.64
N GLY A 116 -22.92 1.16 -5.74
CA GLY A 116 -23.99 1.26 -4.76
C GLY A 116 -23.94 2.53 -3.90
N PRO A 117 -24.91 2.66 -2.98
CA PRO A 117 -25.12 3.87 -2.21
C PRO A 117 -23.84 4.34 -1.48
N GLY A 118 -23.39 5.54 -1.80
CA GLY A 118 -22.21 6.15 -1.19
C GLY A 118 -20.86 5.73 -1.78
N LEU A 119 -20.83 4.84 -2.77
CA LEU A 119 -19.64 4.55 -3.59
C LEU A 119 -19.80 4.99 -5.06
N ASP A 120 -21.03 5.00 -5.56
CA ASP A 120 -21.33 5.44 -6.93
C ASP A 120 -20.82 6.86 -7.20
N GLY A 121 -20.06 7.01 -8.29
CA GLY A 121 -19.52 8.30 -8.74
C GLY A 121 -18.35 8.84 -7.94
N LEU A 122 -17.90 8.17 -6.87
CA LEU A 122 -16.70 8.60 -6.15
C LEU A 122 -15.46 8.37 -7.00
N THR A 123 -14.60 9.39 -7.10
CA THR A 123 -13.29 9.27 -7.74
C THR A 123 -12.38 8.35 -6.93
N TRP A 124 -11.61 7.53 -7.63
CA TRP A 124 -10.57 6.64 -7.11
C TRP A 124 -9.22 7.20 -7.55
N LEU A 125 -8.49 7.77 -6.60
CA LEU A 125 -7.15 8.31 -6.81
C LEU A 125 -6.15 7.20 -6.52
N GLY A 126 -5.51 6.67 -7.57
CA GLY A 126 -4.72 5.44 -7.47
C GLY A 126 -3.22 5.60 -7.63
N VAL A 127 -2.49 4.57 -7.20
CA VAL A 127 -1.14 4.21 -7.64
C VAL A 127 -1.13 2.80 -8.24
N LEU A 128 0.00 2.40 -8.80
CA LEU A 128 0.26 1.03 -9.23
C LEU A 128 1.07 0.29 -8.16
N GLY A 129 0.72 -0.97 -7.93
CA GLY A 129 1.51 -1.93 -7.16
C GLY A 129 2.32 -2.87 -8.04
N ASN A 130 3.06 -3.78 -7.41
CA ASN A 130 3.99 -4.64 -8.13
C ASN A 130 3.24 -5.61 -9.06
N HIS A 131 2.02 -6.01 -8.69
CA HIS A 131 1.18 -6.86 -9.52
C HIS A 131 0.62 -6.13 -10.73
N ASP A 132 0.35 -4.82 -10.63
CA ASP A 132 -0.12 -4.02 -11.77
C ASP A 132 0.96 -3.93 -12.87
N TRP A 133 2.24 -3.91 -12.47
CA TRP A 133 3.39 -4.02 -13.37
C TRP A 133 3.55 -5.40 -13.99
N GLY A 134 2.94 -6.42 -13.38
CA GLY A 134 2.95 -7.81 -13.83
C GLY A 134 3.36 -8.81 -12.76
N GLY A 135 3.77 -8.35 -11.57
CA GLY A 135 4.17 -9.13 -10.41
C GLY A 135 5.55 -9.77 -10.55
N TRP A 136 5.84 -10.41 -11.67
CA TRP A 136 7.06 -11.22 -11.90
C TRP A 136 7.72 -10.90 -13.25
N ARG A 137 7.23 -9.87 -13.93
CA ARG A 137 7.65 -9.38 -15.24
C ARG A 137 7.17 -7.94 -15.42
N PHE A 138 7.90 -7.12 -16.18
CA PHE A 138 7.62 -5.68 -16.31
C PHE A 138 6.75 -5.31 -17.51
N ASP A 139 6.52 -6.27 -18.43
CA ASP A 139 5.93 -6.02 -19.74
C ASP A 139 4.41 -6.20 -19.80
N MET A 140 3.74 -6.35 -18.66
CA MET A 140 2.28 -6.35 -18.58
C MET A 140 1.72 -4.93 -18.77
N ALA A 141 0.43 -4.81 -19.07
CA ALA A 141 -0.22 -3.57 -19.48
C ALA A 141 -0.51 -2.57 -18.33
N TRP A 142 0.52 -2.22 -17.55
CA TRP A 142 0.46 -1.16 -16.53
C TRP A 142 0.12 0.21 -17.12
N ASP A 143 0.52 0.46 -18.37
CA ASP A 143 0.20 1.65 -19.14
C ASP A 143 -1.30 1.74 -19.48
N GLN A 144 -1.96 0.60 -19.72
CA GLN A 144 -3.42 0.56 -19.87
C GLN A 144 -4.15 0.78 -18.54
N ALA A 145 -3.55 0.37 -17.41
CA ALA A 145 -4.09 0.73 -16.09
C ALA A 145 -4.08 2.24 -15.85
N ILE A 146 -3.05 2.94 -16.32
CA ILE A 146 -3.02 4.40 -16.37
C ILE A 146 -4.04 4.93 -17.38
N GLY A 147 -4.07 4.33 -18.57
CA GLY A 147 -4.93 4.71 -19.70
C GLY A 147 -6.42 4.63 -19.44
N TYR A 148 -6.85 3.76 -18.54
CA TYR A 148 -8.26 3.66 -18.15
C TYR A 148 -8.83 4.97 -17.60
N THR A 149 -7.97 5.88 -17.11
CA THR A 149 -8.35 7.26 -16.76
C THR A 149 -9.04 8.01 -17.91
N TRP A 150 -8.68 7.70 -19.16
CA TRP A 150 -9.22 8.35 -20.37
C TRP A 150 -9.98 7.40 -21.29
N ASN A 151 -10.17 6.14 -20.87
CA ASN A 151 -10.91 5.15 -21.63
C ASN A 151 -12.36 5.61 -21.86
N LYS A 152 -12.92 5.23 -23.02
CA LYS A 152 -14.24 5.67 -23.48
C LYS A 152 -15.25 4.54 -23.62
N ASP A 153 -14.94 3.35 -23.12
CA ASP A 153 -15.88 2.24 -23.17
C ASP A 153 -17.10 2.53 -22.30
N ASP A 154 -18.27 2.05 -22.73
CA ASP A 154 -19.56 2.37 -22.11
C ASP A 154 -19.67 1.94 -20.62
N PHE A 155 -18.83 1.01 -20.16
CA PHE A 155 -18.80 0.57 -18.76
C PHE A 155 -17.92 1.46 -17.87
N ASN A 156 -17.09 2.33 -18.45
CA ASN A 156 -16.27 3.27 -17.68
C ASN A 156 -17.16 4.37 -17.10
N LYS A 157 -17.15 4.48 -15.76
CA LYS A 157 -17.96 5.46 -15.04
C LYS A 157 -17.25 6.80 -14.84
N GLY A 158 -16.07 7.00 -15.42
CA GLY A 158 -15.27 8.23 -15.34
C GLY A 158 -14.71 8.50 -13.95
N ARG A 159 -14.56 7.45 -13.13
CA ARG A 159 -14.20 7.58 -11.72
C ARG A 159 -12.83 7.01 -11.37
N TRP A 160 -12.15 6.35 -12.29
CA TRP A 160 -10.76 5.93 -12.14
C TRP A 160 -9.82 7.09 -12.46
N LEU A 161 -8.92 7.43 -11.55
CA LEU A 161 -7.95 8.50 -11.74
C LEU A 161 -6.57 8.03 -11.27
N THR A 162 -5.82 7.45 -12.21
CA THR A 162 -4.39 7.13 -12.09
C THR A 162 -3.70 7.63 -13.36
N PRO A 163 -3.52 8.96 -13.53
CA PRO A 163 -3.15 9.55 -14.81
C PRO A 163 -1.65 9.41 -15.16
N ALA A 164 -0.82 8.96 -14.23
CA ALA A 164 0.61 8.80 -14.43
C ALA A 164 1.16 7.81 -13.40
N LEU A 165 2.41 7.38 -13.61
CA LEU A 165 3.17 6.59 -12.64
C LEU A 165 3.29 7.31 -11.29
N TYR A 166 3.43 8.63 -11.31
CA TYR A 166 3.42 9.47 -10.13
C TYR A 166 2.81 10.84 -10.46
N TYR A 167 2.05 11.40 -9.52
CA TYR A 167 1.32 12.67 -9.71
C TYR A 167 0.89 13.24 -8.36
N SER A 168 0.39 14.48 -8.34
CA SER A 168 -0.14 15.09 -7.12
C SER A 168 -1.54 15.63 -7.32
N VAL A 169 -2.30 15.67 -6.22
CA VAL A 169 -3.64 16.26 -6.16
C VAL A 169 -3.72 17.14 -4.92
N THR A 170 -4.17 18.39 -5.11
CA THR A 170 -4.57 19.26 -4.00
C THR A 170 -6.09 19.19 -3.86
N VAL A 171 -6.58 18.75 -2.70
CA VAL A 171 -8.00 18.76 -2.36
C VAL A 171 -8.31 19.99 -1.51
N HIS A 172 -9.29 20.77 -1.96
CA HIS A 172 -9.72 21.99 -1.29
C HIS A 172 -11.00 21.75 -0.48
N TYR A 173 -10.90 21.91 0.84
CA TYR A 173 -12.04 21.99 1.75
C TYR A 173 -12.32 23.46 2.09
N PRO A 174 -13.51 23.79 2.63
CA PRO A 174 -13.87 25.18 2.92
C PRO A 174 -12.87 25.93 3.82
N THR A 175 -12.17 25.22 4.72
CA THR A 175 -11.28 25.83 5.72
C THR A 175 -9.86 25.28 5.76
N PHE A 176 -9.54 24.25 4.97
CA PHE A 176 -8.21 23.66 4.89
C PHE A 176 -7.99 22.97 3.54
N THR A 177 -6.76 22.54 3.30
CA THR A 177 -6.31 21.90 2.04
C THR A 177 -5.43 20.71 2.35
N VAL A 178 -5.48 19.69 1.49
CA VAL A 178 -4.65 18.48 1.59
C VAL A 178 -3.92 18.31 0.28
N ASP A 179 -2.60 18.17 0.32
CA ASP A 179 -1.79 17.73 -0.81
C ASP A 179 -1.54 16.23 -0.69
N TYR A 180 -1.95 15.48 -1.71
CA TYR A 180 -1.59 14.08 -1.90
C TYR A 180 -0.47 13.96 -2.92
N TYR A 181 0.57 13.20 -2.58
CA TYR A 181 1.67 12.84 -3.47
C TYR A 181 1.58 11.33 -3.77
N PHE A 182 1.13 10.98 -4.97
CA PHE A 182 1.01 9.60 -5.43
C PHE A 182 2.36 9.18 -6.04
N MET A 183 2.99 8.17 -5.45
CA MET A 183 4.34 7.73 -5.80
C MET A 183 4.36 6.24 -6.16
N ASP A 184 5.19 5.88 -7.13
CA ASP A 184 5.51 4.52 -7.52
C ASP A 184 6.73 4.03 -6.71
N THR A 185 6.56 2.96 -5.94
CA THR A 185 7.61 2.33 -5.12
C THR A 185 8.00 0.94 -5.60
N ASN A 186 7.70 0.60 -6.85
CA ASN A 186 7.96 -0.74 -7.40
C ASN A 186 9.45 -1.07 -7.58
N VAL A 187 10.34 -0.09 -7.33
CA VAL A 187 11.79 -0.31 -7.19
C VAL A 187 12.12 -1.42 -6.19
N TRP A 188 11.28 -1.65 -5.18
CA TRP A 188 11.54 -2.68 -4.16
C TRP A 188 11.20 -4.11 -4.61
N ASP A 189 10.50 -4.27 -5.74
CA ASP A 189 10.28 -5.56 -6.40
C ASP A 189 10.95 -5.65 -7.79
N ALA A 190 11.62 -4.57 -8.22
CA ALA A 190 12.47 -4.51 -9.40
C ALA A 190 13.89 -5.01 -9.09
N LEU A 191 14.02 -6.28 -8.71
CA LEU A 191 15.27 -6.87 -8.21
C LEU A 191 16.23 -7.26 -9.35
N PRO A 192 17.52 -7.49 -9.08
CA PRO A 192 18.48 -7.92 -10.10
C PRO A 192 17.99 -9.16 -10.86
N TYR A 193 18.22 -9.19 -12.18
CA TYR A 193 17.65 -10.19 -13.09
C TYR A 193 17.94 -11.65 -12.72
N GLY A 194 19.06 -11.91 -12.06
CA GLY A 194 19.44 -13.26 -11.61
C GLY A 194 18.65 -13.73 -10.39
N GLU A 195 18.04 -12.82 -9.64
CA GLU A 195 17.27 -13.14 -8.44
C GLU A 195 15.90 -13.72 -8.81
N ARG A 196 15.50 -14.74 -8.05
CA ARG A 196 14.28 -15.52 -8.32
C ARG A 196 13.28 -15.55 -7.14
N PRO A 197 13.03 -14.43 -6.42
CA PRO A 197 11.85 -14.37 -5.58
C PRO A 197 10.60 -14.43 -6.47
N PRO A 198 9.44 -14.84 -5.90
CA PRO A 198 8.23 -15.09 -6.68
C PRO A 198 7.59 -13.84 -7.30
N HIS A 199 8.12 -12.64 -7.03
CA HIS A 199 7.58 -11.34 -7.43
C HIS A 199 8.68 -10.38 -7.98
N ASN A 200 9.75 -10.90 -8.59
CA ASN A 200 10.76 -10.04 -9.22
C ASN A 200 10.24 -9.51 -10.58
N ILE A 201 9.80 -8.26 -10.64
CA ILE A 201 9.32 -7.57 -11.85
C ILE A 201 10.39 -7.57 -12.96
N CYS A 202 11.67 -7.45 -12.58
CA CYS A 202 12.80 -7.44 -13.50
C CYS A 202 13.45 -8.82 -13.69
N GLY A 203 12.77 -9.88 -13.24
CA GLY A 203 13.27 -11.25 -13.26
C GLY A 203 13.35 -11.90 -14.65
N PRO A 204 13.80 -13.16 -14.72
CA PRO A 204 14.10 -13.87 -15.96
C PRO A 204 12.86 -14.33 -16.74
N HIS A 205 11.67 -14.04 -16.23
CA HIS A 205 10.40 -14.44 -16.80
C HIS A 205 9.93 -13.56 -17.95
N THR A 206 10.44 -12.34 -18.02
CA THR A 206 10.18 -11.42 -19.12
C THR A 206 10.86 -11.93 -20.40
N PRO A 207 10.13 -12.07 -21.53
CA PRO A 207 10.70 -12.45 -22.82
C PRO A 207 11.89 -11.56 -23.21
N SER A 208 12.88 -12.13 -23.89
CA SER A 208 14.11 -11.41 -24.23
C SER A 208 13.92 -10.21 -25.14
N ALA A 209 12.83 -10.17 -25.90
CA ALA A 209 12.48 -9.10 -26.83
C ALA A 209 11.51 -8.06 -26.24
N ALA A 210 11.06 -8.26 -25.00
CA ALA A 210 10.09 -7.37 -24.37
C ALA A 210 10.68 -5.98 -24.10
N THR A 211 9.86 -4.94 -24.31
CA THR A 211 10.20 -3.54 -24.07
C THR A 211 8.94 -2.75 -23.82
N CYS A 212 8.97 -1.85 -22.83
CA CYS A 212 7.91 -0.86 -22.61
C CYS A 212 8.37 0.56 -22.95
N LYS A 213 9.50 0.71 -23.66
CA LYS A 213 10.10 2.02 -23.97
C LYS A 213 9.10 2.98 -24.65
N GLY A 214 8.25 2.44 -25.52
CA GLY A 214 7.24 3.24 -26.24
C GLY A 214 6.21 3.89 -25.32
N ALA A 215 5.88 3.24 -24.20
CA ALA A 215 5.00 3.74 -23.16
C ALA A 215 5.74 4.53 -22.06
N GLY A 216 7.06 4.71 -22.19
CA GLY A 216 7.90 5.35 -21.18
C GLY A 216 8.40 4.44 -20.05
N GLY A 217 8.14 3.13 -20.13
CA GLY A 217 8.60 2.14 -19.14
C GLY A 217 9.99 1.56 -19.40
N PRO A 218 10.34 0.48 -18.69
CA PRO A 218 11.63 -0.21 -18.84
C PRO A 218 11.97 -0.52 -20.31
N PRO A 219 13.17 -0.13 -20.78
CA PRO A 219 13.50 -0.25 -22.20
C PRO A 219 13.91 -1.67 -22.61
N ALA A 220 14.38 -2.49 -21.65
CA ALA A 220 14.78 -3.87 -21.84
C ALA A 220 14.82 -4.59 -20.49
N ARG A 221 14.92 -5.94 -20.53
CA ARG A 221 15.22 -6.78 -19.36
C ARG A 221 16.61 -6.53 -18.78
N ALA A 222 17.00 -7.35 -17.81
CA ALA A 222 18.30 -7.31 -17.15
C ALA A 222 18.50 -6.00 -16.38
N ASP A 223 19.73 -5.51 -16.30
CA ASP A 223 20.09 -4.32 -15.51
C ASP A 223 19.28 -3.09 -15.94
N ALA A 224 18.98 -2.95 -17.24
CA ALA A 224 18.19 -1.85 -17.78
C ALA A 224 16.77 -1.75 -17.20
N CYS A 225 16.19 -2.86 -16.72
CA CYS A 225 14.88 -2.83 -16.06
C CYS A 225 15.01 -2.25 -14.65
N LYS A 226 15.95 -2.78 -13.87
CA LYS A 226 16.18 -2.34 -12.50
C LYS A 226 16.65 -0.88 -12.45
N GLU A 227 17.60 -0.51 -13.30
CA GLU A 227 18.11 0.86 -13.43
C GLU A 227 16.96 1.84 -13.73
N TRP A 228 16.00 1.46 -14.59
CA TRP A 228 14.85 2.31 -14.89
C TRP A 228 13.97 2.58 -13.65
N PHE A 229 13.71 1.58 -12.80
CA PHE A 229 12.95 1.77 -11.57
C PHE A 229 13.74 2.58 -10.52
N GLU A 230 15.06 2.40 -10.45
CA GLU A 230 15.93 3.21 -9.58
C GLU A 230 15.93 4.69 -10.01
N ASP A 231 16.07 4.95 -11.31
CA ASP A 231 15.99 6.29 -11.88
C ASP A 231 14.62 6.93 -11.64
N LEU A 232 13.53 6.16 -11.82
CA LEU A 232 12.17 6.61 -11.52
C LEU A 232 12.03 6.99 -10.04
N TRP A 233 12.57 6.20 -9.12
CA TRP A 233 12.50 6.49 -7.69
C TRP A 233 13.29 7.75 -7.32
N GLU A 234 14.50 7.92 -7.85
CA GLU A 234 15.30 9.14 -7.62
C GLU A 234 14.62 10.39 -8.19
N GLU A 235 14.03 10.29 -9.38
CA GLU A 235 13.26 11.37 -9.99
C GLU A 235 12.08 11.79 -9.10
N GLN A 236 11.31 10.81 -8.61
CA GLN A 236 10.17 11.04 -7.73
C GLN A 236 10.56 11.68 -6.40
N LYS A 237 11.66 11.23 -5.77
CA LYS A 237 12.20 11.86 -4.56
C LYS A 237 12.57 13.32 -4.80
N GLY A 238 13.15 13.64 -5.95
CA GLY A 238 13.43 15.02 -6.35
C GLY A 238 12.16 15.84 -6.64
N TRP A 239 11.16 15.21 -7.24
CA TRP A 239 9.86 15.81 -7.58
C TRP A 239 9.06 16.18 -6.32
N VAL A 240 8.88 15.26 -5.38
CA VAL A 240 8.07 15.51 -4.17
C VAL A 240 8.67 16.61 -3.29
N ARG A 241 10.01 16.66 -3.15
CA ARG A 241 10.71 17.76 -2.45
C ARG A 241 10.37 19.13 -3.05
N LYS A 242 10.37 19.23 -4.39
CA LYS A 242 10.04 20.48 -5.10
C LYS A 242 8.59 20.91 -4.89
N LEU A 243 7.66 19.97 -4.79
CA LEU A 243 6.25 20.25 -4.54
C LEU A 243 6.00 20.61 -3.07
N ALA A 244 6.51 19.81 -2.14
CA ALA A 244 6.37 20.03 -0.70
C ALA A 244 6.93 21.40 -0.28
N ALA A 245 8.08 21.80 -0.80
CA ALA A 245 8.66 23.13 -0.54
C ALA A 245 7.75 24.30 -0.97
N LYS A 246 6.86 24.09 -1.95
CA LYS A 246 5.90 25.10 -2.45
C LYS A 246 4.50 24.93 -1.89
N SER A 247 4.25 23.82 -1.19
CA SER A 247 2.94 23.46 -0.67
C SER A 247 2.48 24.48 0.36
N LYS A 248 1.21 24.86 0.21
CA LYS A 248 0.45 25.68 1.16
C LYS A 248 -0.70 24.87 1.77
N ALA A 249 -0.59 23.54 1.71
CA ALA A 249 -1.57 22.64 2.28
C ALA A 249 -1.39 22.52 3.78
N HIS A 250 -2.50 22.31 4.49
CA HIS A 250 -2.49 22.04 5.92
C HIS A 250 -2.07 20.59 6.19
N TRP A 251 -2.24 19.70 5.22
CA TRP A 251 -1.81 18.31 5.29
C TRP A 251 -1.04 17.93 4.04
N ARG A 252 0.04 17.17 4.22
CA ARG A 252 0.87 16.60 3.16
C ARG A 252 0.92 15.09 3.34
N ILE A 253 0.39 14.34 2.39
CA ILE A 253 0.21 12.89 2.51
C ILE A 253 0.84 12.20 1.30
N ALA A 254 1.74 11.24 1.53
CA ALA A 254 2.20 10.35 0.47
C ALA A 254 1.27 9.14 0.36
N VAL A 255 0.93 8.77 -0.87
CA VAL A 255 0.15 7.57 -1.20
C VAL A 255 1.02 6.72 -2.13
N THR A 256 1.31 5.50 -1.73
CA THR A 256 2.24 4.62 -2.46
C THR A 256 1.87 3.16 -2.24
N HIS A 257 2.48 2.22 -2.96
CA HIS A 257 2.14 0.81 -2.77
C HIS A 257 2.91 0.16 -1.62
N PHE A 258 4.24 0.20 -1.64
CA PHE A 258 5.07 -0.48 -0.65
C PHE A 258 5.10 0.29 0.69
N PRO A 259 4.94 -0.41 1.81
CA PRO A 259 5.09 0.18 3.13
C PRO A 259 6.45 0.84 3.34
N PRO A 260 6.54 1.91 4.15
CA PRO A 260 7.75 2.72 4.26
C PRO A 260 8.96 1.97 4.85
N TYR A 261 8.78 0.78 5.41
CA TYR A 261 9.87 -0.06 5.89
C TYR A 261 10.65 -0.78 4.77
N TRP A 262 10.13 -0.93 3.54
CA TRP A 262 10.89 -1.43 2.37
C TRP A 262 11.88 -0.38 1.79
N GLY A 263 11.68 0.89 2.08
CA GLY A 263 12.54 2.01 1.70
C GLY A 263 12.98 2.85 2.89
N LYS A 264 13.13 2.21 4.06
CA LYS A 264 13.24 2.87 5.37
C LYS A 264 14.23 4.04 5.41
N HIS A 265 15.41 3.87 4.83
CA HIS A 265 16.45 4.90 4.83
C HIS A 265 16.04 6.14 4.03
N ASP A 266 15.44 5.94 2.87
CA ASP A 266 14.95 7.04 2.05
C ASP A 266 13.77 7.75 2.72
N TRP A 267 12.80 7.00 3.24
CA TRP A 267 11.63 7.57 3.92
C TRP A 267 11.99 8.34 5.19
N ALA A 268 12.94 7.82 5.99
CA ALA A 268 13.42 8.49 7.20
C ALA A 268 14.08 9.86 6.90
N SER A 269 14.58 10.08 5.68
CA SER A 269 15.06 11.39 5.23
C SER A 269 13.94 12.20 4.57
N LEU A 270 13.18 11.58 3.68
CA LEU A 270 12.22 12.27 2.82
C LEU A 270 11.02 12.80 3.58
N ALA A 271 10.49 12.03 4.54
CA ALA A 271 9.32 12.39 5.32
C ALA A 271 9.51 13.69 6.13
N PRO A 272 10.57 13.84 6.96
CA PRO A 272 10.81 15.11 7.64
C PRO A 272 11.23 16.24 6.70
N GLU A 273 11.97 15.97 5.62
CA GLU A 273 12.37 16.99 4.65
C GLU A 273 11.18 17.60 3.91
N CYS A 274 10.19 16.78 3.56
CA CYS A 274 8.96 17.20 2.89
C CYS A 274 7.84 17.58 3.87
N GLU A 275 8.07 17.39 5.18
CA GLU A 275 7.06 17.48 6.23
C GLU A 275 5.81 16.64 5.85
N LEU A 276 5.98 15.34 5.61
CA LEU A 276 4.84 14.45 5.34
C LEU A 276 4.11 14.12 6.64
N ASP A 277 2.81 14.37 6.74
CA ASP A 277 2.03 14.04 7.94
C ASP A 277 1.67 12.55 8.00
N ALA A 278 1.50 11.93 6.82
CA ALA A 278 1.21 10.50 6.71
C ALA A 278 1.79 9.88 5.43
N VAL A 279 2.14 8.59 5.51
CA VAL A 279 2.44 7.72 4.37
C VAL A 279 1.42 6.56 4.35
N ILE A 280 0.61 6.48 3.29
CA ILE A 280 -0.51 5.54 3.16
C ILE A 280 -0.16 4.50 2.09
N THR A 281 -0.22 3.22 2.44
CA THR A 281 0.31 2.12 1.62
C THR A 281 -0.55 0.87 1.60
N GLY A 282 -0.19 -0.11 0.75
CA GLY A 282 -0.77 -1.46 0.64
C GLY A 282 0.30 -2.55 0.76
N HIS A 283 0.37 -3.44 -0.24
CA HIS A 283 1.35 -4.52 -0.50
C HIS A 283 1.34 -5.69 0.48
N ARG A 284 1.25 -5.39 1.78
CA ARG A 284 1.05 -6.44 2.78
C ARG A 284 -0.43 -6.72 2.86
N HIS A 285 -0.79 -7.98 2.69
CA HIS A 285 -2.19 -8.42 2.55
C HIS A 285 -2.95 -8.41 3.90
N SER A 286 -2.87 -7.30 4.62
CA SER A 286 -3.40 -7.05 5.95
C SER A 286 -3.55 -5.53 6.17
N GLN A 287 -4.07 -5.15 7.33
CA GLN A 287 -4.12 -3.78 7.79
C GLN A 287 -3.17 -3.58 8.97
N ASN A 288 -2.40 -2.49 8.95
CA ASN A 288 -1.53 -2.10 10.06
C ASN A 288 -1.35 -0.57 10.03
N MET A 289 -1.03 0.05 11.16
CA MET A 289 -0.68 1.47 11.19
C MET A 289 0.16 1.82 12.40
N HIS A 290 0.78 2.99 12.37
CA HIS A 290 1.52 3.56 13.48
C HIS A 290 1.46 5.08 13.40
N GLY A 291 1.39 5.72 14.56
CA GLY A 291 1.67 7.14 14.66
C GLY A 291 2.45 7.50 15.92
N PRO A 292 2.84 8.77 16.04
CA PRO A 292 3.86 9.22 16.98
C PRO A 292 3.52 9.09 18.47
N VAL A 293 2.26 8.86 18.81
CA VAL A 293 1.82 8.63 20.20
C VAL A 293 1.77 7.15 20.58
N ASP A 294 1.90 6.26 19.60
CA ASP A 294 1.94 4.83 19.84
C ASP A 294 3.21 4.44 20.59
N LYS A 295 3.15 3.30 21.29
CA LYS A 295 4.34 2.74 21.93
C LYS A 295 5.23 2.10 20.86
N PRO A 296 6.55 2.32 20.92
CA PRO A 296 7.48 1.59 20.08
C PRO A 296 7.30 0.08 20.24
N GLY A 297 7.21 -0.62 19.12
CA GLY A 297 7.03 -2.07 19.02
C GLY A 297 7.61 -2.59 17.71
N ARG A 298 7.86 -3.90 17.64
CA ARG A 298 8.27 -4.54 16.39
C ARG A 298 7.12 -4.49 15.39
N ILE A 299 7.40 -4.19 14.13
CA ILE A 299 6.41 -4.18 13.05
C ILE A 299 5.88 -5.60 12.83
N TRP A 300 6.78 -6.60 12.84
CA TRP A 300 6.48 -8.02 12.65
C TRP A 300 6.96 -8.83 13.86
N PRO A 301 6.26 -8.79 15.00
CA PRO A 301 6.71 -9.45 16.22
C PRO A 301 6.82 -10.98 16.13
N GLU A 302 6.08 -11.59 15.20
CA GLU A 302 6.08 -13.02 14.88
C GLU A 302 7.32 -13.47 14.10
N ASP A 303 7.94 -12.58 13.34
CA ASP A 303 9.20 -12.86 12.66
C ASP A 303 10.35 -12.63 13.65
N SER A 304 10.96 -13.73 14.09
CA SER A 304 12.09 -13.71 15.02
C SER A 304 13.37 -13.15 14.42
N THR A 305 13.43 -13.00 13.09
CA THR A 305 14.56 -12.42 12.36
C THR A 305 14.39 -10.93 12.07
N ASN A 306 13.17 -10.41 12.24
CA ASN A 306 12.84 -9.02 12.03
C ASN A 306 12.91 -8.21 13.35
N PHE A 307 13.72 -7.16 13.34
CA PHE A 307 13.92 -6.22 14.46
C PHE A 307 13.48 -4.79 14.13
N GLU A 308 12.70 -4.62 13.05
CA GLU A 308 12.20 -3.31 12.64
C GLU A 308 11.18 -2.81 13.65
N MET A 309 11.46 -1.62 14.19
CA MET A 309 10.57 -0.91 15.10
C MET A 309 9.64 0.00 14.30
N ASN A 310 8.40 0.14 14.75
CA ASN A 310 7.33 0.91 14.11
C ASN A 310 7.51 2.44 14.19
N ASP A 311 8.32 2.95 15.12
CA ASP A 311 8.55 4.38 15.42
C ASP A 311 9.58 5.05 14.50
N PHE A 312 10.12 4.33 13.51
CA PHE A 312 11.20 4.82 12.66
C PHE A 312 10.87 6.05 11.81
N LEU A 313 9.59 6.35 11.62
CA LEU A 313 9.10 7.46 10.80
C LEU A 313 8.50 8.60 11.63
N ASP A 314 8.50 8.50 12.97
CA ASP A 314 7.99 9.56 13.83
C ASP A 314 8.66 10.92 13.51
N PRO A 315 7.89 12.03 13.40
CA PRO A 315 6.48 12.18 13.73
C PRO A 315 5.47 11.87 12.62
N THR A 316 5.91 11.36 11.47
CA THR A 316 5.02 11.00 10.35
C THR A 316 4.27 9.71 10.67
N ALA A 317 2.94 9.72 10.55
CA ALA A 317 2.16 8.50 10.65
C ALA A 317 2.35 7.61 9.41
N TRP A 318 2.17 6.31 9.55
CA TRP A 318 2.05 5.42 8.40
C TRP A 318 0.92 4.42 8.57
N ALA A 319 0.29 4.05 7.46
CA ALA A 319 -0.81 3.10 7.42
C ALA A 319 -0.67 2.16 6.23
N VAL A 320 -0.87 0.87 6.49
CA VAL A 320 -0.91 -0.24 5.53
C VAL A 320 -2.37 -0.69 5.42
N CYS A 321 -2.89 -0.75 4.20
CA CYS A 321 -4.26 -1.10 3.88
C CYS A 321 -4.32 -2.08 2.69
N GLY A 322 -3.53 -3.15 2.73
CA GLY A 322 -3.52 -4.19 1.69
C GLY A 322 -4.49 -5.34 1.94
N GLY A 323 -5.49 -5.15 2.80
CA GLY A 323 -6.51 -6.16 3.09
C GLY A 323 -7.67 -6.19 2.08
N GLY A 324 -7.55 -5.65 0.88
CA GLY A 324 -8.69 -5.39 -0.01
C GLY A 324 -9.36 -6.62 -0.62
N GLY A 325 -8.69 -7.77 -0.59
CA GLY A 325 -9.26 -9.07 -0.93
C GLY A 325 -9.04 -9.52 -2.39
N GLY A 326 -8.05 -8.96 -3.08
CA GLY A 326 -7.63 -9.47 -4.39
C GLY A 326 -6.83 -10.78 -4.29
N ILE A 327 -6.19 -10.99 -3.14
CA ILE A 327 -5.30 -12.10 -2.84
C ILE A 327 -5.47 -12.53 -1.38
N THR A 328 -5.07 -13.76 -1.04
CA THR A 328 -5.18 -14.26 0.33
C THR A 328 -4.31 -13.47 1.31
N SER A 329 -4.86 -13.20 2.48
CA SER A 329 -4.23 -12.42 3.55
C SER A 329 -2.95 -13.03 4.14
N GLU A 330 -2.14 -12.16 4.75
CA GLU A 330 -0.87 -12.47 5.42
C GLU A 330 -1.00 -13.55 6.50
N HIS A 331 -2.10 -13.53 7.25
CA HIS A 331 -2.42 -14.53 8.27
C HIS A 331 -3.77 -15.18 8.00
N VAL A 332 -4.07 -16.28 8.68
CA VAL A 332 -5.38 -16.91 8.62
C VAL A 332 -6.45 -15.92 9.11
N PRO A 333 -7.45 -15.58 8.28
CA PRO A 333 -8.51 -14.66 8.68
C PRO A 333 -9.50 -15.33 9.64
N ASP A 334 -10.02 -14.55 10.60
CA ASP A 334 -11.18 -14.91 11.39
C ASP A 334 -12.45 -14.72 10.56
N THR A 335 -13.31 -15.74 10.54
CA THR A 335 -14.52 -15.73 9.70
C THR A 335 -15.52 -14.62 10.04
N ALA A 336 -15.46 -14.07 11.26
CA ALA A 336 -16.31 -12.98 11.71
C ALA A 336 -15.62 -11.60 11.61
N GLY A 337 -14.38 -11.54 11.12
CA GLY A 337 -13.60 -10.32 10.97
C GLY A 337 -12.94 -9.79 12.24
N ASN A 338 -12.79 -10.62 13.28
CA ASN A 338 -12.13 -10.21 14.53
C ASN A 338 -10.59 -10.18 14.42
N ASP A 339 -10.09 -9.80 13.27
CA ASP A 339 -8.69 -9.74 12.88
C ASP A 339 -8.41 -8.47 12.07
N ASP A 340 -7.15 -8.28 11.73
CA ASP A 340 -6.66 -7.14 10.94
C ASP A 340 -6.20 -7.60 9.54
N GLN A 341 -6.79 -8.67 9.01
CA GLN A 341 -6.46 -9.22 7.69
C GLN A 341 -7.20 -8.44 6.59
N TYR A 342 -8.43 -8.85 6.26
CA TYR A 342 -9.19 -8.17 5.21
C TYR A 342 -9.95 -6.96 5.75
N GLY A 343 -9.98 -5.89 4.96
CA GLY A 343 -10.71 -4.68 5.30
C GLY A 343 -10.23 -3.44 4.54
N PHE A 344 -10.64 -2.28 5.04
CA PHE A 344 -10.32 -0.96 4.46
C PHE A 344 -10.22 0.08 5.57
N ILE A 345 -9.64 1.25 5.29
CA ILE A 345 -9.55 2.34 6.28
C ILE A 345 -10.54 3.45 5.93
N ASP A 346 -11.31 3.90 6.93
CA ASP A 346 -12.10 5.13 6.88
C ASP A 346 -11.29 6.26 7.52
N MET A 347 -10.75 7.15 6.68
CA MET A 347 -9.99 8.32 7.11
C MET A 347 -10.91 9.52 7.24
N THR A 348 -10.94 10.11 8.43
CA THR A 348 -11.59 11.39 8.72
C THR A 348 -10.57 12.52 8.63
N LEU A 349 -10.89 13.55 7.86
CA LEU A 349 -10.12 14.76 7.63
C LEU A 349 -10.79 15.95 8.31
N SER A 350 -9.98 16.70 9.06
CA SER A 350 -10.34 18.02 9.57
C SER A 350 -9.15 18.96 9.42
N LYS A 351 -9.34 20.24 9.70
CA LYS A 351 -8.21 21.17 9.72
C LYS A 351 -7.17 20.80 10.78
N GLU A 352 -7.59 20.26 11.92
CA GLU A 352 -6.74 20.11 13.12
C GLU A 352 -6.16 18.70 13.31
N LYS A 353 -6.84 17.68 12.78
CA LYS A 353 -6.35 16.30 12.84
C LYS A 353 -6.84 15.43 11.68
N LEU A 354 -6.07 14.37 11.42
CA LEU A 354 -6.46 13.19 10.68
C LEU A 354 -6.84 12.08 11.67
N THR A 355 -7.85 11.28 11.34
CA THR A 355 -8.20 10.09 12.10
C THR A 355 -8.36 8.91 11.15
N PHE A 356 -7.63 7.83 11.38
CA PHE A 356 -7.69 6.60 10.58
C PHE A 356 -8.40 5.53 11.38
N ALA A 357 -9.52 5.00 10.87
CA ALA A 357 -10.22 3.87 11.45
C ALA A 357 -10.10 2.64 10.55
N MET A 358 -9.36 1.63 11.00
CA MET A 358 -9.28 0.33 10.33
C MET A 358 -10.59 -0.42 10.51
N ILE A 359 -11.25 -0.77 9.41
CA ILE A 359 -12.52 -1.51 9.39
C ILE A 359 -12.24 -2.90 8.84
N SER A 360 -12.56 -3.95 9.60
CA SER A 360 -12.43 -5.32 9.10
C SER A 360 -13.53 -5.66 8.09
N HIS A 361 -13.33 -6.74 7.35
CA HIS A 361 -14.33 -7.35 6.47
C HIS A 361 -15.58 -7.85 7.20
N GLY A 362 -15.55 -7.94 8.55
CA GLY A 362 -16.71 -8.18 9.41
C GLY A 362 -17.45 -6.92 9.86
N GLY A 363 -16.91 -5.73 9.52
CA GLY A 363 -17.50 -4.43 9.84
C GLY A 363 -17.07 -3.85 11.19
N GLN A 364 -16.13 -4.47 11.90
CA GLN A 364 -15.66 -3.96 13.19
C GLN A 364 -14.57 -2.90 13.00
N VAL A 365 -14.63 -1.83 13.79
CA VAL A 365 -13.47 -0.93 13.95
C VAL A 365 -12.41 -1.66 14.76
N ARG A 366 -11.30 -2.00 14.13
CA ARG A 366 -10.20 -2.76 14.73
C ARG A 366 -9.27 -1.89 15.55
N ARG A 367 -8.94 -0.72 14.99
CA ARG A 367 -8.06 0.26 15.61
C ARG A 367 -8.37 1.65 15.07
N THR A 368 -8.10 2.65 15.90
CA THR A 368 -8.14 4.06 15.51
C THR A 368 -6.79 4.70 15.79
N LEU A 369 -6.29 5.47 14.83
CA LEU A 369 -5.09 6.29 14.96
C LEU A 369 -5.46 7.76 14.73
N GLU A 370 -4.91 8.65 15.54
CA GLU A 370 -5.04 10.10 15.35
C GLU A 370 -3.68 10.71 15.03
N GLN A 371 -3.62 11.50 13.96
CA GLN A 371 -2.44 12.28 13.56
C GLN A 371 -2.80 13.76 13.67
N GLY A 372 -2.06 14.50 14.49
CA GLY A 372 -2.13 15.96 14.57
C GLY A 372 -1.02 16.62 13.78
N HIS A 373 -0.93 17.95 13.90
CA HIS A 373 0.13 18.74 13.27
C HIS A 373 1.44 18.62 14.02
N TYR A 374 2.35 17.77 13.55
CA TYR A 374 3.73 17.71 14.09
C TYR A 374 4.74 18.46 13.21
N TYR A 375 4.31 18.89 12.03
CA TYR A 375 5.05 19.78 11.17
C TYR A 375 4.33 21.12 11.01
N SER A 376 5.11 22.18 10.80
CA SER A 376 4.58 23.54 10.75
C SER A 376 4.02 23.90 9.38
N HIS A 377 4.42 23.20 8.31
CA HIS A 377 4.13 23.53 6.91
C HIS A 377 4.38 25.00 6.60
N ASN A 378 5.64 25.42 6.78
CA ASN A 378 6.07 26.81 6.63
C ASN A 378 5.34 27.79 7.60
N GLY A 379 5.04 27.33 8.81
CA GLY A 379 4.35 28.12 9.84
C GLY A 379 2.84 28.27 9.63
N LEU A 380 2.24 27.47 8.74
CA LEU A 380 0.79 27.42 8.52
C LEU A 380 0.05 26.74 9.70
N ASN A 381 0.64 25.69 10.25
CA ASN A 381 0.05 24.89 11.31
C ASN A 381 0.68 25.19 12.68
N GLU A 382 -0.15 25.11 13.73
CA GLU A 382 0.33 25.10 15.11
C GLU A 382 0.84 23.70 15.47
N VAL A 383 2.13 23.60 15.78
CA VAL A 383 2.81 22.32 16.00
C VAL A 383 2.53 21.78 17.41
N ILE A 384 2.11 20.51 17.49
CA ILE A 384 1.96 19.76 18.73
C ILE A 384 3.34 19.29 19.21
N GLU A 385 3.68 19.59 20.46
CA GLU A 385 4.90 19.04 21.07
C GLU A 385 4.80 17.52 21.25
N GLN A 386 5.75 16.78 20.70
CA GLN A 386 5.90 15.36 21.01
C GLN A 386 6.32 15.19 22.47
N LYS A 387 5.44 14.59 23.29
CA LYS A 387 5.84 14.09 24.60
C LYS A 387 6.75 12.88 24.37
N LYS A 388 8.06 13.05 24.53
CA LYS A 388 9.01 11.92 24.53
C LYS A 388 8.51 10.87 25.51
N HIS A 389 8.36 9.62 25.04
CA HIS A 389 8.17 8.48 25.93
C HIS A 389 9.33 8.48 26.93
N GLU A 390 9.06 8.84 28.19
CA GLU A 390 10.03 8.70 29.26
C GLU A 390 10.43 7.23 29.30
N LYS A 391 11.71 6.95 29.00
CA LYS A 391 12.27 5.63 29.29
C LYS A 391 12.04 5.40 30.78
N ASP A 392 11.20 4.42 31.12
CA ASP A 392 11.12 3.86 32.46
C ASP A 392 12.45 3.16 32.79
N SER A 393 13.50 3.96 33.02
CA SER A 393 14.72 3.53 33.68
C SER A 393 14.49 3.58 35.18
N LYS A 394 13.57 2.75 35.69
CA LYS A 394 13.43 2.51 37.12
C LYS A 394 13.70 1.05 37.43
N GLY A 395 14.94 0.79 37.83
CA GLY A 395 15.21 -0.16 38.91
C GLY A 395 15.72 -1.54 38.52
N HIS A 396 16.99 -1.62 38.11
CA HIS A 396 17.86 -2.73 38.51
C HIS A 396 19.22 -2.17 38.96
N LYS A 397 19.21 -1.45 40.09
CA LYS A 397 20.42 -1.30 40.91
C LYS A 397 20.65 -2.63 41.62
N LYS A 398 21.40 -3.54 41.00
CA LYS A 398 22.06 -4.61 41.75
C LYS A 398 23.08 -3.94 42.68
N LYS A 399 22.84 -4.06 43.98
CA LYS A 399 23.84 -3.79 45.01
C LYS A 399 25.03 -4.70 44.75
N ALA A 400 26.19 -4.10 44.49
CA ALA A 400 27.46 -4.69 44.82
C ALA A 400 27.67 -4.42 46.31
N ASP A 401 27.74 -5.47 47.10
CA ASP A 401 28.48 -5.46 48.36
C ASP A 401 29.21 -6.80 48.44
N ASP A 402 30.51 -6.67 48.68
CA ASP A 402 31.51 -7.72 48.79
C ASP A 402 31.16 -8.74 49.89
N ASP A 403 31.42 -10.02 49.64
CA ASP A 403 32.03 -10.83 50.68
C ASP A 403 33.02 -11.86 50.12
N HIS A 404 34.12 -11.97 50.84
CA HIS A 404 35.34 -12.66 50.51
C HIS A 404 35.28 -14.16 50.86
N THR A 405 36.11 -14.94 50.13
CA THR A 405 36.62 -16.30 50.43
C THR A 405 35.62 -17.45 50.23
N HIS A 406 35.95 -18.61 49.64
CA HIS A 406 37.18 -19.41 49.66
C HIS A 406 37.10 -20.48 48.52
N LYS A 407 38.25 -20.81 47.88
CA LYS A 407 38.71 -22.15 47.37
C LYS A 407 37.74 -23.02 46.52
N SER A 408 38.14 -23.86 45.56
CA SER A 408 39.34 -24.19 44.78
C SER A 408 38.97 -25.39 43.89
N HIS A 409 39.65 -25.58 42.76
CA HIS A 409 39.67 -26.76 41.84
C HIS A 409 38.51 -26.83 40.83
N GLY A 410 38.69 -27.16 39.56
CA GLY A 410 39.83 -27.57 38.74
C GLY A 410 39.32 -28.10 37.40
N ASP A 411 40.13 -27.96 36.34
CA ASP A 411 40.10 -28.69 35.04
C ASP A 411 38.83 -28.60 34.16
N SER A 412 38.82 -28.65 32.83
CA SER A 412 39.83 -28.66 31.75
C SER A 412 39.06 -28.63 30.40
N LYS A 413 39.64 -27.95 29.40
CA LYS A 413 39.66 -28.23 27.93
C LYS A 413 38.44 -28.77 27.15
N ALA A 414 38.17 -28.03 26.06
CA ALA A 414 38.00 -28.44 24.64
C ALA A 414 36.94 -29.50 24.26
N ASP A 415 35.98 -29.10 23.40
CA ASP A 415 36.06 -29.28 21.93
C ASP A 415 35.21 -28.22 21.22
#